data_AF-A0A161XVT2-F1
#
_entry.id   AF-A0A161XVT2-F1
#
_cell.length_a   1.000
_cell.length_b   1.000
_cell.length_c   1.000
_cell.angle_alpha   90.00
_cell.angle_beta   90.00
_cell.angle_gamma   90.00
#
_symmetry.space_group_name_H-M   'P 1'
#
loop_
_entity.id
_entity.type
_entity.pdbx_description
1 polymer ?
#
loop_
_entity_poly.entity_id
_entity_poly.type
_entity_poly.pdbx_seq_one_letter_code
_entity_poly.pdbx_strand_id
1 'polypeptide(L)' 'MSIKSKLDCPECNMPIYFESNLLLSGQSFSCSNPNCDVSIALTATDKDVVSNAFNKFEQIRNNATSQAGHHET' A
#
# COMPACT_ATOMS: atom_id res chain seq x y z
N MET A 1 -5.59 5.19 -8.14
CA MET A 1 -5.00 6.23 -7.25
C MET A 1 -3.81 5.62 -6.52
N SER A 2 -2.71 6.35 -6.33
CA SER A 2 -1.55 5.86 -5.54
C SER A 2 -1.65 6.28 -4.09
N ILE A 3 -1.63 5.30 -3.17
CA ILE A 3 -1.66 5.53 -1.73
C ILE A 3 -0.21 5.59 -1.23
N LYS A 4 0.16 6.72 -0.63
CA LYS A 4 1.43 6.91 0.07
C LYS A 4 1.27 6.45 1.51
N SER A 5 2.11 5.54 1.96
CA SER A 5 2.09 4.98 3.31
C SER A 5 3.50 4.89 3.90
N LYS A 6 3.57 4.59 5.19
CA LYS A 6 4.82 4.35 5.91
C LYS A 6 4.74 3.08 6.76
N LEU A 7 5.89 2.49 7.01
CA LEU A 7 6.10 1.39 7.95
C LEU A 7 7.37 1.63 8.75
N ASP A 8 7.40 1.15 9.98
CA ASP A 8 8.56 1.29 10.85
C ASP A 8 9.60 0.23 10.49
N CYS A 9 10.84 0.67 10.29
CA CYS A 9 11.95 -0.21 9.95
C CYS A 9 12.24 -1.16 11.12
N PRO A 10 12.32 -2.49 10.90
CA PRO A 10 12.51 -3.46 11.99
C PRO A 10 13.86 -3.32 12.71
N GLU A 11 14.90 -2.81 12.02
CA GLU A 11 16.24 -2.67 12.59
C GLU A 11 16.46 -1.35 13.36
N CYS A 12 15.99 -0.22 12.83
CA CYS A 12 16.29 1.10 13.38
C CYS A 12 15.05 1.92 13.79
N ASN A 13 13.85 1.37 13.66
CA ASN A 13 12.56 2.00 13.95
C ASN A 13 12.30 3.32 13.19
N MET A 14 13.13 3.66 12.21
CA MET A 14 12.92 4.83 11.35
C MET A 14 11.88 4.50 10.27
N PRO A 15 11.09 5.50 9.83
CA PRO A 15 10.05 5.26 8.85
C PRO A 15 10.62 4.93 7.47
N ILE A 16 10.06 3.90 6.83
CA ILE A 16 10.22 3.58 5.43
C ILE A 16 8.97 4.06 4.70
N TYR A 17 9.13 5.03 3.80
CA TYR A 17 8.05 5.58 3.00
C TYR A 17 7.92 4.83 1.69
N PHE A 18 6.69 4.49 1.29
CA PHE A 18 6.44 3.77 0.06
C PHE A 18 5.14 4.20 -0.61
N GLU A 19 5.07 3.99 -1.91
CA GLU A 19 3.83 4.09 -2.66
C GLU A 19 3.27 2.71 -2.96
N SER A 20 2.00 2.51 -2.61
CA SER A 20 1.37 1.19 -2.67
C SER A 20 1.36 0.60 -4.08
N ASN A 21 1.11 1.40 -5.12
CA ASN A 21 1.13 0.93 -6.51
C ASN A 21 2.52 0.50 -6.97
N LEU A 22 3.55 1.21 -6.54
CA LEU A 22 4.93 0.91 -6.89
C LEU A 22 5.42 -0.32 -6.11
N LEU A 23 5.03 -0.47 -4.85
CA LEU A 23 5.28 -1.69 -4.09
C LEU A 23 4.60 -2.90 -4.76
N LEU A 24 3.34 -2.77 -5.17
CA LEU A 24 2.58 -3.81 -5.89
C LEU A 24 3.14 -4.11 -7.28
N SER A 25 3.81 -3.16 -7.93
CA SER A 25 4.47 -3.40 -9.21
C SER A 25 5.79 -4.18 -9.05
N GLY A 26 6.31 -4.30 -7.82
CA GLY A 26 7.55 -5.01 -7.49
C GLY A 26 8.73 -4.07 -7.18
N GLN A 27 8.49 -2.77 -7.02
CA GLN A 27 9.54 -1.84 -6.61
C GLN A 27 9.94 -2.06 -5.14
N SER A 28 11.24 -1.95 -4.87
CA SER A 28 11.79 -1.96 -3.52
C SER A 28 11.92 -0.55 -2.94
N PHE A 29 11.77 -0.42 -1.62
CA PHE A 29 11.91 0.83 -0.88
C PHE A 29 12.93 0.66 0.25
N SER A 30 13.93 1.54 0.27
CA SER A 30 14.98 1.53 1.28
C SER A 30 14.63 2.39 2.48
N CYS A 31 15.18 2.05 3.64
CA CYS A 31 15.03 2.82 4.85
C CYS A 31 15.51 4.27 4.68
N SER A 32 14.82 5.21 5.30
CA SER A 32 15.20 6.63 5.26
C SER A 32 16.49 6.95 6.02
N ASN A 33 16.97 6.02 6.85
CA ASN A 33 18.21 6.18 7.60
C ASN A 33 19.41 5.71 6.75
N PRO A 34 20.36 6.58 6.38
CA PRO A 34 21.51 6.21 5.56
C PRO A 34 22.48 5.24 6.25
N ASN A 35 22.36 5.06 7.57
CA ASN A 35 23.13 4.07 8.33
C ASN A 35 22.39 2.73 8.48
N CYS A 36 21.27 2.54 7.77
CA CYS A 36 20.45 1.34 7.81
C CYS A 36 20.17 0.86 6.38
N ASP A 37 20.76 -0.27 6.00
CA ASP A 37 20.68 -0.82 4.64
C ASP A 37 19.39 -1.63 4.38
N VAL A 38 18.43 -1.56 5.30
CA VAL A 38 17.17 -2.31 5.18
C VAL A 38 16.38 -1.80 4.00
N SER A 39 15.93 -2.72 3.17
CA SER A 39 15.02 -2.46 2.06
C SER A 39 13.87 -3.47 2.09
N ILE A 40 12.68 -3.01 1.72
CA ILE A 40 11.48 -3.85 1.62
C ILE A 40 11.06 -3.98 0.16
N ALA A 41 10.51 -5.13 -0.19
CA ALA A 41 9.88 -5.39 -1.48
C ALA A 41 8.75 -6.41 -1.29
N LEU A 42 7.71 -6.33 -2.12
CA LEU A 42 6.68 -7.36 -2.15
C LEU A 42 7.24 -8.62 -2.82
N THR A 43 7.14 -9.76 -2.14
CA THR A 43 7.53 -11.04 -2.75
C THR A 43 6.55 -11.39 -3.86
N ALA A 44 7.03 -12.07 -4.91
CA ALA A 44 6.19 -12.45 -6.05
C ALA A 44 5.03 -13.36 -5.66
N THR A 45 5.20 -14.16 -4.59
CA THR A 45 4.21 -15.10 -4.10
C THR A 45 2.99 -14.42 -3.47
N ASP A 46 3.19 -13.24 -2.87
CA ASP A 46 2.12 -12.49 -2.19
C ASP A 46 1.45 -11.46 -3.09
N LYS A 47 2.01 -11.19 -4.28
CA LYS A 47 1.54 -10.15 -5.19
C LYS A 47 0.07 -10.34 -5.60
N ASP A 48 -0.34 -11.57 -5.97
CA ASP A 48 -1.73 -11.86 -6.33
C ASP A 48 -2.70 -11.67 -5.18
N VAL A 49 -2.31 -12.06 -3.96
CA VAL A 49 -3.13 -11.92 -2.76
C VAL A 49 -3.36 -10.45 -2.43
N VAL A 50 -2.29 -9.65 -2.43
CA VAL A 50 -2.36 -8.22 -2.11
C VAL A 50 -3.07 -7.44 -3.22
N SER A 51 -2.82 -7.75 -4.50
CA SER A 51 -3.56 -7.14 -5.62
C SER A 51 -5.06 -7.44 -5.56
N ASN A 52 -5.45 -8.67 -5.21
CA ASN A 52 -6.86 -9.04 -5.05
C ASN A 52 -7.51 -8.29 -3.88
N ALA A 53 -6.81 -8.18 -2.74
CA ALA A 53 -7.30 -7.42 -1.58
C ALA A 53 -7.51 -5.93 -1.91
N PHE A 54 -6.55 -5.30 -2.59
CA PHE A 54 -6.70 -3.90 -3.04
C PHE A 54 -7.85 -3.72 -4.03
N ASN A 55 -8.02 -4.64 -4.99
CA ASN A 55 -9.12 -4.56 -5.95
C ASN A 55 -10.48 -4.64 -5.26
N LYS A 56 -10.64 -5.58 -4.32
CA LYS A 56 -11.86 -5.71 -3.49
C LYS A 56 -12.10 -4.46 -2.65
N PHE A 57 -11.05 -3.89 -2.06
CA PHE A 57 -11.17 -2.63 -1.30
C PHE A 57 -11.67 -1.48 -2.18
N GLU A 58 -11.15 -1.34 -3.40
CA GLU A 58 -11.60 -0.30 -4.34
C GLU A 58 -13.05 -0.54 -4.79
N GLN A 59 -13.46 -1.78 -5.03
CA GLN A 59 -14.85 -2.14 -5.35
C GLN A 59 -15.80 -1.77 -4.20
N ILE A 60 -15.46 -2.12 -2.96
CA ILE A 60 -16.27 -1.79 -1.78
C ILE A 60 -16.38 -0.29 -1.62
N ARG A 61 -15.27 0.45 -1.73
CA ARG A 61 -15.26 1.92 -1.67
C ARG A 61 -16.15 2.52 -2.75
N ASN A 62 -16.03 2.05 -3.99
CA ASN A 62 -16.84 2.57 -5.11
C ASN A 62 -18.33 2.34 -4.86
N ASN A 63 -18.72 1.13 -4.44
CA ASN A 63 -20.11 0.81 -4.10
C ASN A 63 -20.64 1.64 -2.91
N ALA A 64 -19.84 1.82 -1.86
CA ALA A 64 -20.20 2.65 -0.71
C ALA A 64 -20.41 4.13 -1.10
N THR A 65 -19.61 4.62 -2.05
CA THR A 65 -19.74 6.00 -2.57
C THR A 65 -20.98 6.13 -3.47
N SER A 66 -21.34 5.09 -4.23
CA SER A 66 -22.57 5.05 -5.05
C SER A 66 -23.85 4.95 -4.23
N GLN A 67 -23.81 4.42 -3.00
CA GLN A 67 -24.99 4.33 -2.11
C GLN A 67 -25.24 5.59 -1.26
N ALA A 68 -24.25 6.49 -1.14
CA ALA A 68 -24.40 7.75 -0.39
C ALA A 68 -25.11 8.87 -1.19
N GLY A 69 -25.50 8.62 -2.44
CA GLY A 69 -26.18 9.58 -3.31
C GLY A 69 -27.69 9.37 -3.49
N HIS A 70 -28.34 8.55 -2.67
CA HIS A 70 -29.78 8.23 -2.83
C HIS A 70 -30.57 8.35 -1.51
N HIS A 71 -30.34 9.42 -0.75
CA HIS A 71 -31.27 9.87 0.30
C HIS A 71 -31.50 11.40 0.18
N GLU A 72 -32.18 11.79 -0.89
CA GLU A 72 -32.93 13.04 -0.95
C GLU A 72 -34.31 12.71 -1.53
N THR A 73 -35.29 12.46 -0.66
CA THR A 73 -36.68 12.93 -0.79
C THR A 73 -37.38 12.83 0.56
#